data_AF-A0A7X2ZQK1-F1
#
_entry.id   AF-A0A7X2ZQK1-F1
#
_cell.length_a   1.000
_cell.length_b   1.000
_cell.length_c   1.000
_cell.angle_alpha   90.00
_cell.angle_beta   90.00
_cell.angle_gamma   90.00
#
_symmetry.space_group_name_H-M   'P 1'
#
loop_
_entity.id
_entity.type
_entity.pdbx_description
1 polymer ?
#
loop_
_entity_poly.entity_id
_entity_poly.type
_entity_poly.pdbx_seq_one_letter_code
_entity_poly.pdbx_strand_id
1 'polypeptide(L)'
;MNKTESESFYKSLIPALWEDLLFYIPNNKVASEFIDNYKELDFQKFRNKVLVVDYLKGPVIYKSNRDNNKAILKGASLKRNIFLLLSKKSESNILEFSYILENYFEQTECLLYIAKWMNDNLIQILPIDDNTKGLFLLQFNNFNTHFKTLLKHFYPEKENIPKSNFNVINIIESSFPNLSISHHTKETVIPGTLDGINESVEKIEDQNFESPAIKKAKKTPIISENEAEVLLLKRIFNINSNEQ
;
A
#
# COMPACT_ATOMS: atom_id res chain seq x y z
N MET A 1 19.67 -8.87 25.18
CA MET A 1 19.03 -10.14 24.76
C MET A 1 19.64 -10.55 23.42
N ASN A 2 20.23 -11.73 23.33
CA ASN A 2 20.77 -12.25 22.07
C ASN A 2 19.59 -12.56 21.14
N LYS A 3 19.45 -11.78 20.06
CA LYS A 3 18.56 -12.14 18.94
C LYS A 3 19.03 -13.47 18.37
N THR A 4 18.13 -14.42 18.18
CA THR A 4 18.44 -15.67 17.49
C THR A 4 18.76 -15.36 16.01
N GLU A 5 19.61 -16.18 15.38
CA GLU A 5 20.03 -15.99 13.98
C GLU A 5 18.82 -15.91 13.02
N SER A 6 17.79 -16.73 13.28
CA SER A 6 16.54 -16.80 12.54
C SER A 6 15.73 -15.51 12.62
N GLU A 7 15.64 -14.91 13.81
CA GLU A 7 14.96 -13.63 14.03
C GLU A 7 15.71 -12.48 13.33
N SER A 8 17.05 -12.51 13.38
CA SER A 8 17.90 -11.54 12.67
C SER A 8 17.70 -11.64 11.15
N PHE A 9 17.70 -12.87 10.61
CA PHE A 9 17.46 -13.12 9.20
C PHE A 9 16.06 -12.65 8.79
N TYR A 10 15.00 -13.03 9.52
CA TYR A 10 13.64 -12.58 9.24
C TYR A 10 13.55 -11.04 9.21
N LYS A 11 14.10 -10.37 10.24
CA LYS A 11 14.14 -8.90 10.32
C LYS A 11 14.89 -8.25 9.16
N SER A 12 15.85 -8.94 8.55
CA SER A 12 16.56 -8.44 7.37
C SER A 12 15.71 -8.43 6.09
N LEU A 13 14.62 -9.20 6.04
CA LEU A 13 13.69 -9.25 4.89
C LEU A 13 12.65 -8.12 4.91
N ILE A 14 12.31 -7.63 6.11
CA ILE A 14 11.24 -6.65 6.37
C ILE A 14 11.45 -5.30 5.65
N PRO A 15 12.66 -4.71 5.57
CA PRO A 15 12.85 -3.45 4.87
C PRO A 15 12.39 -3.51 3.41
N ALA A 16 12.70 -4.61 2.70
CA ALA A 16 12.29 -4.76 1.30
C ALA A 16 10.77 -4.86 1.13
N LEU A 17 10.04 -5.29 2.16
CA LEU A 17 8.58 -5.32 2.19
C LEU A 17 7.99 -3.92 2.47
N TRP A 18 8.50 -3.18 3.44
CA TRP A 18 7.87 -1.94 3.91
C TRP A 18 8.41 -0.66 3.30
N GLU A 19 9.70 -0.58 2.97
CA GLU A 19 10.31 0.60 2.37
C GLU A 19 9.55 0.99 1.09
N ASP A 20 9.23 2.25 0.92
CA ASP A 20 8.53 2.75 -0.25
C ASP A 20 7.09 2.22 -0.42
N LEU A 21 6.47 1.72 0.66
CA LEU A 21 5.04 1.41 0.64
C LEU A 21 4.22 2.71 0.60
N LEU A 22 3.51 2.95 -0.50
CA LEU A 22 2.53 4.02 -0.66
C LEU A 22 1.20 3.64 -0.04
N PHE A 23 0.61 4.58 0.69
CA PHE A 23 -0.72 4.41 1.28
C PHE A 23 -1.40 5.76 1.53
N TYR A 24 -2.69 5.73 1.85
CA TYR A 24 -3.51 6.91 2.07
C TYR A 24 -4.44 6.67 3.26
N ILE A 25 -4.61 7.68 4.11
CA ILE A 25 -5.54 7.64 5.24
C ILE A 25 -6.71 8.57 4.92
N PRO A 26 -7.90 8.04 4.56
CA PRO A 26 -9.08 8.87 4.32
C PRO A 26 -9.50 9.60 5.59
N ASN A 27 -10.18 10.73 5.43
CA ASN A 27 -10.86 11.43 6.52
C ASN A 27 -12.19 10.75 6.88
N ASN A 28 -12.19 9.42 6.96
CA ASN A 28 -13.30 8.67 7.52
C ASN A 28 -13.17 8.62 9.06
N LYS A 29 -14.21 8.13 9.72
CA LYS A 29 -14.20 7.91 11.17
C LYS A 29 -13.21 6.78 11.48
N VAL A 30 -11.92 7.09 11.57
CA VAL A 30 -11.00 6.29 12.40
C VAL A 30 -11.70 6.15 13.74
N ALA A 31 -11.94 4.92 14.18
CA ALA A 31 -12.68 4.64 15.41
C ALA A 31 -12.12 5.52 16.53
N SER A 32 -13.01 6.24 17.24
CA SER A 32 -12.62 7.14 18.33
C SER A 32 -11.70 6.45 19.32
N GLU A 33 -11.94 5.16 19.58
CA GLU A 33 -11.11 4.28 20.41
C GLU A 33 -9.63 4.25 20.00
N PHE A 34 -9.31 4.23 18.69
CA PHE A 34 -7.94 4.28 18.23
C PHE A 34 -7.32 5.67 18.45
N ILE A 35 -8.06 6.73 18.15
CA ILE A 35 -7.57 8.10 18.40
C ILE A 35 -7.34 8.33 19.91
N ASP A 36 -8.21 7.78 20.74
CA ASP A 36 -8.15 7.90 22.19
C ASP A 36 -6.95 7.17 22.80
N ASN A 37 -6.57 6.01 22.24
CA ASN A 37 -5.40 5.26 22.67
C ASN A 37 -4.07 5.86 22.18
N TYR A 38 -4.11 6.74 21.17
CA TYR A 38 -2.91 7.30 20.54
C TYR A 38 -2.93 8.82 20.43
N LYS A 39 -3.41 9.52 21.48
CA LYS A 39 -3.55 11.00 21.53
C LYS A 39 -2.24 11.77 21.28
N GLU A 40 -1.09 11.15 21.54
CA GLU A 40 0.23 11.76 21.29
C GLU A 40 0.59 11.81 19.80
N LEU A 41 -0.04 10.96 18.98
CA LEU A 41 0.11 10.99 17.54
C LEU A 41 -0.89 11.98 16.95
N ASP A 42 -0.36 13.10 16.44
CA ASP A 42 -1.14 14.00 15.61
C ASP A 42 -1.48 13.31 14.27
N PHE A 43 -2.52 12.48 14.25
CA PHE A 43 -3.01 11.80 13.05
C PHE A 43 -3.57 12.77 12.02
N GLN A 44 -4.01 13.95 12.44
CA GLN A 44 -4.57 14.95 11.53
C GLN A 44 -3.54 15.38 10.49
N LYS A 45 -2.24 15.39 10.84
CA LYS A 45 -1.18 15.71 9.88
C LYS A 45 -1.04 14.71 8.73
N PHE A 46 -1.56 13.49 8.88
CA PHE A 46 -1.43 12.39 7.92
C PHE A 46 -2.72 12.10 7.13
N ARG A 47 -3.86 12.63 7.56
CA ARG A 47 -5.15 12.43 6.88
C ARG A 47 -5.19 13.13 5.52
N ASN A 48 -5.97 12.55 4.61
CA ASN A 48 -6.18 13.06 3.26
C ASN A 48 -4.88 13.36 2.49
N LYS A 49 -3.81 12.63 2.81
CA LYS A 49 -2.52 12.75 2.16
C LYS A 49 -2.04 11.39 1.72
N VAL A 50 -1.40 11.36 0.56
CA VAL A 50 -0.62 10.21 0.15
C VAL A 50 0.64 10.20 1.01
N LEU A 51 0.90 9.04 1.60
CA LEU A 51 2.03 8.77 2.47
C LEU A 51 2.89 7.71 1.81
N VAL A 52 4.17 7.73 2.12
CA VAL A 52 5.11 6.68 1.78
C VAL A 52 5.87 6.29 3.03
N VAL A 53 6.09 4.99 3.22
CA VAL A 53 6.87 4.48 4.35
C VAL A 53 8.36 4.65 4.05
N ASP A 54 9.05 5.36 4.93
CA ASP A 54 10.49 5.27 5.11
C ASP A 54 10.71 4.29 6.27
N TYR A 55 11.43 3.18 6.05
CA TYR A 55 11.54 2.12 7.03
C TYR A 55 12.17 2.58 8.36
N LEU A 56 13.01 3.62 8.33
CA LEU A 56 13.66 4.16 9.53
C LEU A 56 12.84 5.28 10.17
N LYS A 57 12.17 6.11 9.37
CA LYS A 57 11.43 7.30 9.85
C LYS A 57 9.94 7.06 10.02
N GLY A 58 9.44 5.91 9.57
CA GLY A 58 8.03 5.62 9.48
C GLY A 58 7.36 6.39 8.33
N PRO A 59 6.07 6.74 8.47
CA PRO A 59 5.30 7.33 7.40
C PRO A 59 5.67 8.80 7.15
N VAL A 60 5.97 9.13 5.90
CA VAL A 60 6.27 10.49 5.44
C VAL A 60 5.31 10.92 4.34
N ILE A 61 5.03 12.22 4.25
CA ILE A 61 4.14 12.78 3.22
C ILE A 61 4.80 12.61 1.83
N TYR A 62 4.08 11.98 0.92
CA TYR A 62 4.49 11.86 -0.47
C TYR A 62 4.47 13.23 -1.15
N LYS A 63 5.50 13.52 -1.95
CA LYS A 63 5.62 14.72 -2.77
C LYS A 63 5.75 14.30 -4.23
N SER A 64 5.00 14.93 -5.14
CA SER A 64 4.97 14.56 -6.55
C SER A 64 6.32 14.68 -7.28
N ASN A 65 7.24 15.50 -6.77
CA ASN A 65 8.60 15.66 -7.29
C ASN A 65 9.64 14.75 -6.60
N ARG A 66 9.20 13.77 -5.81
CA ARG A 66 10.06 12.81 -5.13
C ARG A 66 10.75 11.89 -6.13
N ASP A 67 11.98 11.47 -5.79
CA ASP A 67 12.62 10.34 -6.45
C ASP A 67 11.86 9.04 -6.16
N ASN A 68 11.24 8.47 -7.20
CA ASN A 68 10.46 7.24 -7.13
C ASN A 68 11.26 5.99 -7.54
N ASN A 69 12.58 6.10 -7.72
CA ASN A 69 13.45 4.99 -8.14
C ASN A 69 13.26 3.74 -7.27
N LYS A 70 13.15 3.90 -5.95
CA LYS A 70 12.94 2.78 -5.03
C LYS A 70 11.58 2.09 -5.23
N ALA A 71 10.51 2.86 -5.44
CA ALA A 71 9.18 2.31 -5.75
C ALA A 71 9.18 1.55 -7.09
N ILE A 72 9.92 2.06 -8.09
CA ILE A 72 10.09 1.41 -9.39
C ILE A 72 10.88 0.10 -9.25
N LEU A 73 11.97 0.11 -8.47
CA LEU A 73 12.83 -1.04 -8.23
C LEU A 73 12.29 -2.01 -7.17
N LYS A 74 11.09 -1.76 -6.63
CA LYS A 74 10.47 -2.59 -5.58
C LYS A 74 10.37 -4.05 -5.98
N GLY A 75 9.97 -4.35 -7.23
CA GLY A 75 9.89 -5.71 -7.74
C GLY A 75 11.22 -6.46 -7.67
N ALA A 76 12.35 -5.80 -7.96
CA ALA A 76 13.68 -6.40 -7.84
C ALA A 76 14.06 -6.69 -6.38
N SER A 77 13.72 -5.78 -5.47
CA SER A 77 13.96 -5.93 -4.03
C SER A 77 13.14 -7.09 -3.44
N LEU A 78 11.88 -7.22 -3.83
CA LEU A 78 11.01 -8.33 -3.43
C LEU A 78 11.50 -9.67 -3.98
N LYS A 79 11.94 -9.70 -5.25
CA LYS A 79 12.55 -10.89 -5.86
C LYS A 79 13.82 -11.33 -5.11
N ARG A 80 14.63 -10.38 -4.64
CA ARG A 80 15.80 -10.69 -3.80
C ARG A 80 15.39 -11.43 -2.52
N ASN A 81 14.30 -11.05 -1.86
CA ASN A 81 13.82 -11.78 -0.68
C ASN A 81 13.45 -13.23 -0.99
N ILE A 82 12.87 -13.53 -2.17
CA ILE A 82 12.61 -14.91 -2.58
C ILE A 82 13.92 -15.71 -2.67
N PHE A 83 14.96 -15.14 -3.28
CA PHE A 83 16.27 -15.80 -3.33
C PHE A 83 16.86 -16.04 -1.95
N LEU A 84 16.80 -15.05 -1.05
CA LEU A 84 17.30 -15.19 0.31
C LEU A 84 16.55 -16.29 1.08
N LEU A 85 15.23 -16.38 0.93
CA LEU A 85 14.43 -17.45 1.53
C LEU A 85 14.81 -18.83 0.98
N LEU A 86 15.06 -18.95 -0.33
CA LEU A 86 15.53 -20.20 -0.94
C LEU A 86 16.90 -20.62 -0.39
N SER A 87 17.85 -19.69 -0.25
CA SER A 87 19.15 -19.96 0.36
C SER A 87 19.02 -20.39 1.82
N LYS A 88 18.25 -19.65 2.63
CA LYS A 88 18.05 -19.99 4.05
C LYS A 88 17.35 -21.34 4.21
N LYS A 89 16.44 -21.72 3.30
CA LYS A 89 15.81 -23.06 3.27
C LYS A 89 16.84 -24.18 3.09
N SER A 90 17.88 -23.97 2.28
CA SER A 90 18.92 -24.98 2.08
C SER A 90 19.90 -25.11 3.24
N GLU A 91 20.02 -24.07 4.07
CA GLU A 91 21.00 -23.99 5.16
C GLU A 91 20.41 -24.32 6.54
N SER A 92 19.10 -24.17 6.71
CA SER A 92 18.43 -24.27 8.02
C SER A 92 17.71 -25.59 8.20
N ASN A 93 17.45 -25.96 9.46
CA ASN A 93 16.54 -27.06 9.75
C ASN A 93 15.08 -26.70 9.41
N ILE A 94 14.24 -27.72 9.26
CA ILE A 94 12.85 -27.57 8.79
C ILE A 94 12.03 -26.67 9.72
N LEU A 95 12.16 -26.85 11.04
CA LEU A 95 11.36 -26.09 12.02
C LEU A 95 11.73 -24.60 12.01
N GLU A 96 13.02 -24.30 12.01
CA GLU A 96 13.54 -22.94 11.93
C GLU A 96 13.07 -22.24 10.65
N PHE A 97 13.22 -22.91 9.50
CA PHE A 97 12.82 -22.34 8.24
C PHE A 97 11.30 -22.12 8.16
N SER A 98 10.51 -23.07 8.68
CA SER A 98 9.05 -22.97 8.70
C SER A 98 8.61 -21.75 9.50
N TYR A 99 9.19 -21.50 10.67
CA TYR A 99 8.92 -20.30 11.46
C TYR A 99 9.23 -19.01 10.68
N ILE A 100 10.38 -18.92 10.01
CA ILE A 100 10.74 -17.74 9.19
C ILE A 100 9.73 -17.56 8.05
N LEU A 101 9.38 -18.64 7.36
CA LEU A 101 8.51 -18.61 6.20
C LEU A 101 7.07 -18.22 6.56
N GLU A 102 6.53 -18.73 7.66
CA GLU A 102 5.19 -18.37 8.17
C GLU A 102 5.11 -16.88 8.48
N ASN A 103 6.05 -16.36 9.27
CA ASN A 103 6.09 -14.93 9.60
C ASN A 103 6.26 -14.03 8.36
N TYR A 104 7.04 -14.47 7.37
CA TYR A 104 7.22 -13.73 6.12
C TYR A 104 5.98 -13.79 5.23
N PHE A 105 5.30 -14.95 5.21
CA PHE A 105 4.06 -15.15 4.48
C PHE A 105 2.98 -14.21 4.98
N GLU A 106 2.73 -14.17 6.30
CA GLU A 106 1.73 -13.29 6.91
C GLU A 106 1.97 -11.81 6.58
N GLN A 107 3.22 -11.35 6.73
CA GLN A 107 3.61 -9.98 6.36
C GLN A 107 3.34 -9.68 4.87
N THR A 108 3.72 -10.60 3.99
CA THR A 108 3.54 -10.42 2.55
C THR A 108 2.06 -10.39 2.17
N GLU A 109 1.25 -11.24 2.78
CA GLU A 109 -0.19 -11.32 2.55
C GLU A 109 -0.89 -10.04 3.00
N CYS A 110 -0.56 -9.54 4.20
CA CYS A 110 -1.09 -8.28 4.73
C CYS A 110 -0.75 -7.10 3.80
N LEU A 111 0.50 -7.01 3.33
CA LEU A 111 0.91 -5.93 2.45
C LEU A 111 0.28 -6.02 1.07
N LEU A 112 0.07 -7.23 0.54
CA LEU A 112 -0.71 -7.43 -0.67
C LEU A 112 -2.15 -6.95 -0.48
N TYR A 113 -2.78 -7.29 0.64
CA TYR A 113 -4.12 -6.81 0.97
C TYR A 113 -4.18 -5.28 0.99
N ILE A 114 -3.25 -4.63 1.70
CA ILE A 114 -3.17 -3.15 1.76
C ILE A 114 -2.96 -2.57 0.35
N ALA A 115 -1.98 -3.08 -0.40
CA ALA A 115 -1.67 -2.57 -1.73
C ALA A 115 -2.85 -2.70 -2.70
N LYS A 116 -3.57 -3.85 -2.64
CA LYS A 116 -4.79 -4.07 -3.42
C LYS A 116 -5.89 -3.10 -3.03
N TRP A 117 -6.15 -2.96 -1.73
CA TRP A 117 -7.18 -2.05 -1.24
C TRP A 117 -6.91 -0.61 -1.69
N MET A 118 -5.68 -0.14 -1.57
CA MET A 118 -5.30 1.21 -2.00
C MET A 118 -5.51 1.41 -3.50
N ASN A 119 -5.11 0.43 -4.32
CA ASN A 119 -5.31 0.46 -5.77
C ASN A 119 -6.79 0.47 -6.17
N ASP A 120 -7.62 -0.35 -5.51
CA ASP A 120 -9.04 -0.48 -5.84
C ASP A 120 -9.87 0.73 -5.36
N ASN A 121 -9.39 1.45 -4.34
CA ASN A 121 -10.08 2.56 -3.72
C ASN A 121 -9.48 3.94 -4.04
N LEU A 122 -8.72 4.06 -5.14
CA LEU A 122 -8.09 5.32 -5.58
C LEU A 122 -9.08 6.50 -5.70
N ILE A 123 -10.36 6.22 -5.96
CA ILE A 123 -11.41 7.26 -6.02
C ILE A 123 -11.53 8.02 -4.69
N GLN A 124 -11.34 7.35 -3.56
CA GLN A 124 -11.37 7.97 -2.23
C GLN A 124 -10.14 8.85 -1.96
N ILE A 125 -9.10 8.75 -2.80
CA ILE A 125 -7.80 9.43 -2.66
C ILE A 125 -7.79 10.73 -3.51
N LEU A 126 -8.77 10.95 -4.39
CA LEU A 126 -8.75 12.04 -5.37
C LEU A 126 -8.89 13.44 -4.73
N PRO A 127 -8.21 14.47 -5.28
CA PRO A 127 -7.45 14.44 -6.54
C PRO A 127 -5.99 13.98 -6.38
N ILE A 128 -5.59 12.94 -7.14
CA ILE A 128 -4.20 12.50 -7.32
C ILE A 128 -3.84 12.52 -8.81
N ASP A 129 -2.59 12.85 -9.11
CA ASP A 129 -2.05 12.87 -10.47
C ASP A 129 -1.84 11.45 -11.01
N ASP A 130 -1.70 11.34 -12.34
CA ASP A 130 -1.60 10.05 -13.01
C ASP A 130 -0.29 9.29 -12.68
N ASN A 131 0.79 9.99 -12.33
CA ASN A 131 2.01 9.31 -11.87
C ASN A 131 1.75 8.65 -10.51
N THR A 132 1.12 9.35 -9.58
CA THR A 132 0.74 8.79 -8.27
C THR A 132 -0.21 7.60 -8.42
N LYS A 133 -1.20 7.66 -9.32
CA LYS A 133 -2.05 6.49 -9.65
C LYS A 133 -1.22 5.32 -10.19
N GLY A 134 -0.29 5.61 -11.09
CA GLY A 134 0.63 4.62 -11.64
C GLY A 134 1.48 3.95 -10.57
N LEU A 135 1.92 4.67 -9.55
CA LEU A 135 2.68 4.12 -8.42
C LEU A 135 1.84 3.15 -7.57
N PHE A 136 0.57 3.45 -7.29
CA PHE A 136 -0.33 2.53 -6.59
C PHE A 136 -0.55 1.23 -7.38
N LEU A 137 -0.77 1.33 -8.70
CA LEU A 137 -0.91 0.16 -9.57
C LEU A 137 0.38 -0.66 -9.63
N LEU A 138 1.52 0.00 -9.78
CA LEU A 138 2.83 -0.65 -9.80
C LEU A 138 3.11 -1.38 -8.48
N GLN A 139 2.80 -0.75 -7.35
CA GLN A 139 2.91 -1.36 -6.02
C GLN A 139 2.06 -2.62 -5.92
N PHE A 140 0.77 -2.56 -6.26
CA PHE A 140 -0.11 -3.72 -6.25
C PHE A 140 0.44 -4.86 -7.12
N ASN A 141 0.89 -4.56 -8.34
CA ASN A 141 1.45 -5.55 -9.24
C ASN A 141 2.73 -6.20 -8.70
N ASN A 142 3.61 -5.40 -8.07
CA ASN A 142 4.82 -5.90 -7.44
C ASN A 142 4.51 -6.88 -6.30
N PHE A 143 3.61 -6.52 -5.38
CA PHE A 143 3.22 -7.41 -4.28
C PHE A 143 2.46 -8.64 -4.77
N ASN A 144 1.57 -8.49 -5.75
CA ASN A 144 0.81 -9.62 -6.31
C ASN A 144 1.74 -10.63 -6.99
N THR A 145 2.71 -10.14 -7.79
CA THR A 145 3.71 -10.99 -8.44
C THR A 145 4.61 -11.68 -7.43
N HIS A 146 5.05 -10.94 -6.40
CA HIS A 146 5.86 -11.47 -5.32
C HIS A 146 5.14 -12.56 -4.52
N PHE A 147 3.89 -12.33 -4.12
CA PHE A 147 3.09 -13.31 -3.40
C PHE A 147 2.83 -14.58 -4.24
N LYS A 148 2.49 -14.43 -5.53
CA LYS A 148 2.39 -15.59 -6.45
C LYS A 148 3.69 -16.38 -6.55
N THR A 149 4.83 -15.68 -6.55
CA THR A 149 6.15 -16.32 -6.59
C THR A 149 6.44 -17.06 -5.29
N LEU A 150 6.10 -16.47 -4.14
CA LEU A 150 6.21 -17.10 -2.82
C LEU A 150 5.39 -18.40 -2.78
N LEU A 151 4.12 -18.36 -3.18
CA LEU A 151 3.26 -19.54 -3.26
C LEU A 151 3.87 -20.62 -4.15
N LYS A 152 4.30 -20.26 -5.36
CA LYS A 152 4.89 -21.21 -6.32
C LYS A 152 6.10 -21.97 -5.76
N HIS A 153 6.97 -21.30 -5.01
CA HIS A 153 8.22 -21.89 -4.55
C HIS A 153 8.12 -22.61 -3.20
N PHE A 154 7.24 -22.16 -2.31
CA PHE A 154 7.19 -22.68 -0.94
C PHE A 154 5.90 -23.44 -0.63
N TYR A 155 4.85 -23.28 -1.44
CA TYR A 155 3.55 -23.93 -1.29
C TYR A 155 3.04 -24.50 -2.62
N PRO A 156 3.74 -25.49 -3.21
CA PRO A 156 3.38 -26.06 -4.51
C PRO A 156 2.00 -26.76 -4.49
N GLU A 157 1.61 -27.28 -3.34
CA GLU A 157 0.30 -27.88 -3.10
C GLU A 157 -0.60 -26.89 -2.37
N LYS A 158 -1.82 -26.69 -2.89
CA LYS A 158 -2.76 -25.70 -2.33
C LYS A 158 -3.19 -26.00 -0.90
N GLU A 159 -3.17 -27.27 -0.51
CA GLU A 159 -3.56 -27.73 0.83
C GLU A 159 -2.58 -27.27 1.91
N ASN A 160 -1.33 -26.99 1.54
CA ASN A 160 -0.26 -26.55 2.44
C ASN A 160 -0.21 -25.02 2.59
N ILE A 161 -1.06 -24.28 1.87
CA ILE A 161 -1.12 -22.82 2.01
C ILE A 161 -1.71 -22.50 3.39
N PRO A 162 -1.03 -21.72 4.23
CA PRO A 162 -1.56 -21.31 5.52
C PRO A 162 -2.93 -20.67 5.37
N LYS A 163 -3.89 -21.05 6.22
CA LYS A 163 -5.19 -20.39 6.25
C LYS A 163 -4.98 -18.97 6.78
N SER A 164 -5.13 -18.00 5.90
CA SER A 164 -4.99 -16.58 6.20
C SER A 164 -5.81 -16.19 7.45
N ASN A 165 -5.12 -15.75 8.50
CA ASN A 165 -5.70 -15.21 9.73
C ASN A 165 -4.94 -13.98 10.22
N PHE A 166 -4.21 -13.29 9.32
CA PHE A 166 -3.30 -12.23 9.71
C PHE A 166 -4.03 -11.09 10.44
N ASN A 167 -3.44 -10.64 11.54
CA ASN A 167 -3.87 -9.43 12.22
C ASN A 167 -2.97 -8.28 11.78
N VAL A 168 -3.55 -7.33 11.02
CA VAL A 168 -2.83 -6.16 10.48
C VAL A 168 -2.14 -5.36 11.59
N ILE A 169 -2.74 -5.24 12.77
CA ILE A 169 -2.18 -4.49 13.90
C ILE A 169 -0.90 -5.18 14.38
N ASN A 170 -0.96 -6.48 14.66
CA ASN A 170 0.20 -7.27 15.11
C ASN A 170 1.36 -7.21 14.09
N ILE A 171 1.03 -7.19 12.80
CA ILE A 171 2.00 -7.11 11.70
C ILE A 171 2.73 -5.77 11.67
N ILE A 172 2.00 -4.67 11.90
CA ILE A 172 2.57 -3.32 11.98
C ILE A 172 3.45 -3.20 13.22
N GLU A 173 2.97 -3.64 14.39
CA GLU A 173 3.70 -3.56 15.66
C GLU A 173 5.00 -4.37 15.63
N SER A 174 4.97 -5.58 15.07
CA SER A 174 6.16 -6.41 14.92
C SER A 174 7.19 -5.86 13.92
N SER A 175 6.73 -5.21 12.84
CA SER A 175 7.60 -4.60 11.83
C SER A 175 8.22 -3.28 12.29
N PHE A 176 7.52 -2.55 13.16
CA PHE A 176 7.95 -1.25 13.66
C PHE A 176 7.83 -1.21 15.20
N PRO A 177 8.70 -1.90 15.93
CA PRO A 177 8.61 -2.00 17.39
C PRO A 177 8.69 -0.63 18.11
N ASN A 178 9.28 0.37 17.45
CA ASN A 178 9.36 1.73 17.98
C ASN A 178 8.11 2.58 17.71
N LEU A 179 7.13 2.10 16.93
CA LEU A 179 5.80 2.71 16.83
C LEU A 179 4.94 2.38 18.07
N SER A 180 5.19 1.26 18.75
CA SER A 180 4.39 0.75 19.87
C SER A 180 4.81 1.28 21.25
N ILE A 181 5.75 2.24 21.34
CA ILE A 181 6.20 2.79 22.63
C ILE A 181 5.21 3.88 23.07
N SER A 182 3.98 3.48 23.38
CA SER A 182 2.99 4.27 24.13
C SER A 182 1.78 3.38 24.47
N HIS A 183 1.86 2.74 25.65
CA HIS A 183 0.74 2.30 26.50
C HIS A 183 -0.06 1.03 26.14
N HIS A 184 0.43 -0.11 26.64
CA HIS A 184 -0.47 -1.02 27.35
C HIS A 184 -0.65 -0.51 28.78
N THR A 185 -1.79 0.10 29.08
CA THR A 185 -2.28 0.12 30.46
C THR A 185 -3.80 0.15 30.49
N LYS A 186 -4.34 -1.07 30.59
CA LYS A 186 -5.43 -1.53 31.48
C LYS A 186 -6.53 -2.25 30.72
N GLU A 187 -6.51 -3.57 30.91
CA GLU A 187 -7.66 -4.45 30.85
C GLU A 187 -8.84 -3.83 31.64
N THR A 188 -10.05 -3.83 31.08
CA THR A 188 -11.26 -4.35 31.75
C THR A 188 -12.50 -4.32 30.84
N VAL A 189 -13.00 -5.51 30.52
CA VAL A 189 -14.40 -6.00 30.60
C VAL A 189 -15.51 -5.31 29.77
N ILE A 190 -16.08 -6.09 28.85
CA ILE A 190 -17.37 -5.90 28.15
C ILE A 190 -18.53 -6.19 29.14
N PRO A 191 -19.64 -5.44 29.10
CA PRO A 191 -20.86 -5.90 28.41
C PRO A 191 -21.50 -4.74 27.60
N GLY A 192 -21.98 -4.88 26.36
CA GLY A 192 -22.90 -5.88 25.84
C GLY A 192 -24.34 -5.35 25.91
N THR A 193 -24.83 -4.64 24.88
CA THR A 193 -26.23 -4.74 24.37
C THR A 193 -26.43 -3.86 23.13
N LEU A 194 -26.94 -4.48 22.07
CA LEU A 194 -27.67 -3.85 20.98
C LEU A 194 -29.05 -3.46 21.49
N ASP A 195 -29.50 -2.24 21.24
CA ASP A 195 -30.88 -1.87 20.90
C ASP A 195 -31.01 -0.35 20.79
N GLY A 196 -31.85 0.12 19.84
CA GLY A 196 -32.40 1.48 19.89
C GLY A 196 -32.23 2.32 18.63
N ILE A 197 -33.06 2.02 17.63
CA ILE A 197 -33.51 2.97 16.60
C ILE A 197 -34.25 4.11 17.31
N ASN A 198 -33.96 5.38 16.95
CA ASN A 198 -34.98 6.38 16.58
C ASN A 198 -34.36 7.73 16.20
N GLU A 199 -34.63 8.09 14.94
CA GLU A 199 -35.10 9.38 14.44
C GLU A 199 -34.80 10.65 15.26
N SER A 200 -34.10 11.59 14.60
CA SER A 200 -34.60 12.95 14.51
C SER A 200 -34.22 13.55 13.17
N VAL A 201 -35.25 13.78 12.37
CA VAL A 201 -35.28 14.56 11.14
C VAL A 201 -35.32 16.03 11.55
N GLU A 202 -34.36 16.83 11.09
CA GLU A 202 -34.60 18.26 10.86
C GLU A 202 -34.43 18.54 9.36
N LYS A 203 -35.53 19.07 8.81
CA LYS A 203 -35.73 19.52 7.43
C LYS A 203 -35.11 20.90 7.22
N ILE A 204 -35.19 21.32 5.95
CA ILE A 204 -35.20 22.70 5.40
C ILE A 204 -33.80 23.05 4.85
N GLU A 205 -33.57 23.35 3.56
CA GLU A 205 -34.45 23.80 2.48
C GLU A 205 -33.83 23.52 1.10
N ASP A 206 -34.70 23.36 0.11
CA ASP A 206 -34.38 23.25 -1.31
C ASP A 206 -33.78 24.55 -1.87
N GLN A 207 -32.68 24.43 -2.60
CA GLN A 207 -32.36 25.35 -3.69
C GLN A 207 -32.26 24.57 -5.00
N ASN A 208 -33.30 24.75 -5.81
CA ASN A 208 -33.34 24.42 -7.23
C ASN A 208 -32.13 25.02 -7.96
N PHE A 209 -31.29 24.16 -8.52
CA PHE A 209 -30.56 24.48 -9.74
C PHE A 209 -30.91 23.42 -10.78
N GLU A 210 -31.73 23.84 -11.74
CA GLU A 210 -31.94 23.14 -13.01
C GLU A 210 -30.58 22.84 -13.64
N SER A 211 -30.26 21.56 -13.83
CA SER A 211 -29.11 21.15 -14.64
C SER A 211 -29.52 21.07 -16.11
N PRO A 212 -29.00 21.92 -17.01
CA PRO A 212 -29.24 21.76 -18.44
C PRO A 212 -28.46 20.55 -18.97
N ALA A 213 -29.12 19.76 -19.81
CA ALA A 213 -28.54 18.60 -20.48
C ALA A 213 -27.30 18.98 -21.30
N ILE A 214 -26.12 18.53 -20.86
CA ILE A 214 -24.87 18.73 -21.59
C ILE A 214 -24.82 17.74 -22.76
N LYS A 215 -25.07 18.23 -23.97
CA LYS A 215 -24.76 17.53 -25.23
C LYS A 215 -23.24 17.37 -25.34
N LYS A 216 -22.75 16.12 -25.45
CA LYS A 216 -21.34 15.81 -25.68
C LYS A 216 -20.88 16.39 -27.03
N ALA A 217 -20.15 17.50 -27.03
CA ALA A 217 -19.41 17.97 -28.19
C ALA A 217 -18.17 17.08 -28.39
N LYS A 218 -18.07 16.42 -29.55
CA LYS A 218 -16.85 15.72 -29.96
C LYS A 218 -15.74 16.75 -30.17
N LYS A 219 -14.70 16.74 -29.32
CA LYS A 219 -13.48 17.51 -29.56
C LYS A 219 -12.71 16.82 -30.69
N THR A 220 -12.69 17.43 -31.87
CA THR A 220 -11.75 17.06 -32.94
C THR A 220 -10.34 17.49 -32.52
N PRO A 221 -9.32 16.64 -32.70
CA PRO A 221 -7.93 17.01 -32.42
C PRO A 221 -7.51 18.20 -33.30
N ILE A 222 -6.77 19.13 -32.71
CA ILE A 222 -6.34 20.41 -33.34
C ILE A 222 -5.28 20.18 -34.43
N ILE A 223 -4.65 19.01 -34.45
CA ILE A 223 -3.51 18.68 -35.29
C ILE A 223 -3.71 17.24 -35.79
N SER A 224 -3.37 16.99 -37.05
CA SER A 224 -3.43 15.66 -37.65
C SER A 224 -2.36 14.72 -37.08
N GLU A 225 -2.57 13.40 -37.14
CA GLU A 225 -1.58 12.42 -36.65
C GLU A 225 -0.20 12.60 -37.32
N ASN A 226 -0.17 12.89 -38.62
CA ASN A 226 1.07 13.14 -39.36
C ASN A 226 1.82 14.39 -38.83
N GLU A 227 1.11 15.47 -38.51
CA GLU A 227 1.72 16.66 -37.95
C GLU A 227 2.24 16.44 -36.52
N ALA A 228 1.54 15.61 -35.73
CA ALA A 228 1.99 15.23 -34.39
C ALA A 228 3.26 14.36 -34.45
N GLU A 229 3.34 13.44 -35.42
CA GLU A 229 4.49 12.58 -35.66
C GLU A 229 5.73 13.40 -36.04
N VAL A 230 5.60 14.33 -36.99
CA VAL A 230 6.70 15.23 -37.40
C VAL A 230 7.19 16.08 -36.22
N LEU A 231 6.27 16.58 -35.38
CA LEU A 231 6.64 17.34 -34.18
C LEU A 231 7.38 16.49 -33.14
N LEU A 232 6.96 15.23 -32.94
CA LEU A 232 7.63 14.30 -32.02
C LEU A 232 9.03 13.93 -32.53
N LEU A 233 9.15 13.57 -33.81
CA LEU A 233 10.43 13.22 -34.44
C LEU A 233 11.43 14.38 -34.37
N LYS A 234 10.96 15.61 -34.64
CA LYS A 234 11.82 16.80 -34.59
C LYS A 234 12.19 17.21 -33.16
N ARG A 235 11.24 17.21 -32.23
CA ARG A 235 11.43 17.81 -30.89
C ARG A 235 12.03 16.86 -29.87
N ILE A 236 11.72 15.56 -29.95
CA ILE A 236 12.20 14.54 -29.00
C ILE A 236 13.39 13.78 -29.58
N PHE A 237 13.33 13.44 -30.88
CA PHE A 237 14.36 12.61 -31.51
C PHE A 237 15.39 13.40 -32.32
N ASN A 238 15.16 14.70 -32.52
CA ASN A 238 16.00 15.59 -33.33
C ASN A 238 16.26 15.07 -34.75
N ILE A 239 15.28 14.35 -35.31
CA ILE A 239 15.30 13.82 -36.67
C ILE A 239 14.50 14.77 -37.56
N ASN A 240 15.12 15.28 -38.62
CA ASN A 240 14.43 16.07 -39.62
C ASN A 240 13.82 15.13 -40.67
N SER A 241 12.51 14.93 -40.63
CA SER A 241 11.77 14.23 -41.69
C SER A 241 11.59 15.16 -42.89
N ASN A 242 12.66 15.42 -43.62
CA ASN A 242 12.63 15.95 -44.98
C ASN A 242 13.46 15.02 -45.84
N GLU A 243 12.83 13.96 -46.35
CA GLU A 243 13.28 13.27 -47.55
C GLU A 243 12.09 12.56 -48.19
N GLN A 244 11.73 13.07 -49.38
CA GLN A 244 10.69 12.68 -50.37
C GLN A 244 9.36 13.45 -50.34
#